data_AF-A0A3D2PBT9-F1
#
_entry.id   AF-A0A3D2PBT9-F1
#
_cell.length_a   1.000
_cell.length_b   1.000
_cell.length_c   1.000
_cell.angle_alpha   90.00
_cell.angle_beta   90.00
_cell.angle_gamma   90.00
#
_symmetry.space_group_name_H-M   'P 1'
#
loop_
_entity.id
_entity.type
_entity.pdbx_description
1 polymer ?
#
loop_
_entity_poly.entity_id
_entity_poly.type
_entity_poly.pdbx_seq_one_letter_code
_entity_poly.pdbx_strand_id
1 'polypeptide(L)'
;MMLIYFISYIVVAVLGHFFVRIILKKYLLTEKGGLEKAGAIIGILERIFTLTLVLINQYESLALILTAKTIARFEELKDRKFAEYYLIGTLSSVLFAMLVGIFTVWLLKIL
;
A
#
# COMPACT_ATOMS: atom_id res chain seq x y z
N MET A 1 4.42 -10.24 -22.51
CA MET A 1 3.41 -9.88 -21.48
C MET A 1 3.78 -10.33 -20.05
N MET A 2 4.18 -11.59 -19.80
CA MET A 2 4.50 -12.06 -18.43
C MET A 2 5.57 -11.23 -17.70
N LEU A 3 6.60 -10.76 -18.41
CA LEU A 3 7.67 -9.93 -17.85
C LEU A 3 7.14 -8.59 -17.28
N ILE A 4 6.14 -7.99 -17.92
CA ILE A 4 5.56 -6.70 -17.49
C ILE A 4 4.86 -6.86 -16.14
N TYR A 5 4.11 -7.95 -15.95
CA TYR A 5 3.52 -8.26 -14.65
C TYR A 5 4.59 -8.46 -13.58
N PHE A 6 5.63 -9.24 -13.87
CA PHE A 6 6.69 -9.49 -12.89
C PHE A 6 7.39 -8.18 -12.46
N ILE A 7 7.69 -7.30 -13.43
CA ILE A 7 8.29 -6.00 -13.16
C ILE A 7 7.34 -5.12 -12.32
N SER A 8 6.04 -5.10 -12.62
CA SER A 8 5.10 -4.26 -11.86
C SER A 8 5.01 -4.70 -10.40
N TYR A 9 5.03 -6.00 -10.11
CA TYR A 9 5.10 -6.51 -8.72
C TYR A 9 6.38 -6.09 -8.00
N ILE A 10 7.54 -6.15 -8.67
CA ILE A 10 8.82 -5.69 -8.09
C ILE A 10 8.76 -4.18 -7.82
N VAL A 11 8.24 -3.40 -8.78
CA VAL A 11 8.11 -1.94 -8.65
C VAL A 11 7.25 -1.58 -7.44
N VAL A 12 6.07 -2.17 -7.27
CA VAL A 12 5.22 -1.85 -6.12
C VAL A 12 5.81 -2.33 -4.79
N ALA A 13 6.52 -3.46 -4.76
CA ALA A 13 7.14 -3.97 -3.54
C ALA A 13 8.31 -3.08 -3.10
N VAL A 14 9.24 -2.79 -4.01
CA VAL A 14 10.49 -2.09 -3.73
C VAL A 14 10.28 -0.57 -3.75
N LEU A 15 9.90 0.00 -4.90
CA LEU A 15 9.77 1.45 -5.04
C LEU A 15 8.64 1.99 -4.17
N GLY A 16 7.55 1.24 -4.02
CA GLY A 16 6.47 1.60 -3.11
C GLY A 16 6.92 1.67 -1.64
N HIS A 17 7.79 0.77 -1.19
CA HIS A 17 8.35 0.84 0.17
C HIS A 17 9.18 2.11 0.37
N PHE A 18 10.09 2.40 -0.57
CA PHE A 18 10.91 3.62 -0.51
C PHE A 18 10.04 4.89 -0.56
N PHE A 19 9.06 4.94 -1.45
CA PHE A 19 8.15 6.08 -1.61
C PHE A 19 7.40 6.40 -0.31
N VAL A 20 6.75 5.41 0.29
CA VAL A 20 6.02 5.59 1.54
C VAL A 20 6.96 6.00 2.66
N ARG A 21 8.16 5.41 2.74
CA ARG A 21 9.15 5.76 3.76
C ARG A 21 9.64 7.21 3.63
N ILE A 22 9.81 7.71 2.41
CA ILE A 22 10.17 9.12 2.16
C ILE A 22 9.07 10.06 2.65
N ILE A 23 7.80 9.74 2.36
CA ILE A 23 6.66 10.53 2.82
C ILE A 23 6.59 10.53 4.36
N LEU A 24 6.68 9.35 4.96
CA LEU A 24 6.52 9.16 6.40
C LEU A 24 7.71 9.65 7.23
N LYS A 25 8.91 9.78 6.65
CA LYS A 25 10.11 10.28 7.35
C LYS A 25 9.92 11.67 7.98
N LYS A 26 9.00 12.48 7.44
CA LYS A 26 8.66 13.80 7.98
C LYS A 26 7.86 13.75 9.28
N TYR A 27 7.25 12.61 9.59
CA TYR A 27 6.37 12.41 10.73
C TYR A 27 7.05 11.46 11.72
N LEU A 28 7.70 12.04 12.74
CA LEU A 28 8.36 11.28 13.80
C LEU A 28 7.31 10.71 14.75
N LEU A 29 6.95 9.45 14.56
CA LEU A 29 6.27 8.66 15.58
C LEU A 29 7.25 7.66 16.18
N THR A 30 7.42 7.73 17.50
CA THR A 30 8.04 6.65 18.27
C THR A 30 7.06 5.49 18.29
N GLU A 31 7.44 4.33 17.73
CA GLU A 31 6.63 3.12 17.76
C GLU A 31 6.32 2.77 19.23
N LYS A 32 5.04 2.88 19.61
CA LYS A 32 4.57 2.43 20.93
C LYS A 32 4.19 0.96 20.82
N GLY A 33 5.18 0.08 20.95
CA GLY A 33 5.00 -1.38 20.96
C GLY A 33 4.67 -2.01 19.59
N GLY A 34 4.72 -3.34 19.53
CA GLY A 34 4.50 -4.13 18.31
C GLY A 34 5.72 -4.94 17.85
N LEU A 35 5.54 -5.70 16.78
CA LEU A 35 6.61 -6.47 16.12
C LEU A 35 7.47 -5.54 15.26
N GLU A 36 8.80 -5.61 15.44
CA GLU A 36 9.74 -4.83 14.65
C GLU A 36 9.52 -5.06 13.14
N LYS A 37 9.43 -3.97 12.36
CA LYS A 37 9.23 -3.99 10.89
C LYS A 37 7.90 -4.56 10.40
N ALA A 38 6.96 -4.93 11.27
CA ALA A 38 5.66 -5.46 10.84
C ALA A 38 4.89 -4.49 9.94
N GLY A 39 4.94 -3.18 10.21
CA GLY A 39 4.33 -2.15 9.37
C GLY A 39 4.86 -2.14 7.93
N ALA A 40 6.17 -2.38 7.74
CA ALA A 40 6.78 -2.45 6.42
C ALA A 40 6.30 -3.67 5.62
N ILE A 41 6.22 -4.83 6.28
CA ILE A 41 5.73 -6.08 5.68
C ILE A 41 4.25 -5.96 5.32
N ILE A 42 3.42 -5.47 6.25
CA ILE A 42 1.98 -5.22 6.01
C ILE A 42 1.80 -4.29 4.80
N GLY A 43 2.62 -3.23 4.71
CA GLY A 43 2.58 -2.33 3.56
C GLY A 43 2.94 -3.01 2.22
N ILE A 44 3.92 -3.92 2.21
CA ILE A 44 4.25 -4.70 0.99
C ILE A 44 3.09 -5.61 0.60
N LEU A 45 2.50 -6.33 1.56
CA LEU A 45 1.35 -7.21 1.31
C LEU A 45 0.16 -6.42 0.76
N GLU A 46 -0.16 -5.28 1.35
CA GLU A 46 -1.24 -4.41 0.88
C GLU A 46 -1.01 -3.94 -0.56
N ARG A 47 0.21 -3.57 -0.95
CA ARG A 47 0.53 -3.17 -2.33
C ARG A 47 0.42 -4.34 -3.30
N ILE A 48 0.82 -5.55 -2.90
CA ILE A 48 0.66 -6.77 -3.71
C ILE A 48 -0.83 -7.04 -3.94
N PHE A 49 -1.64 -7.04 -2.87
CA PHE A 49 -3.10 -7.17 -2.99
C PHE A 49 -3.70 -6.05 -3.86
N THR A 50 -3.25 -4.82 -3.65
CA THR A 50 -3.74 -3.66 -4.41
C THR A 50 -3.49 -3.83 -5.90
N LEU A 51 -2.25 -4.12 -6.27
CA LEU A 51 -1.88 -4.37 -7.65
C LEU A 51 -2.68 -5.54 -8.23
N THR A 52 -2.76 -6.67 -7.52
CA THR A 52 -3.50 -7.86 -7.96
C THR A 52 -4.95 -7.51 -8.29
N LEU A 53 -5.64 -6.83 -7.36
CA LEU A 53 -7.05 -6.48 -7.49
C LEU A 53 -7.29 -5.47 -8.61
N VAL A 54 -6.39 -4.52 -8.84
CA VAL A 54 -6.46 -3.62 -10.00
C VAL A 54 -6.30 -4.39 -11.32
N LEU A 55 -5.34 -5.32 -11.38
CA LEU A 55 -5.10 -6.12 -12.59
C LEU A 55 -6.29 -7.03 -12.96
N ILE A 56 -7.04 -7.52 -11.97
CA ILE A 56 -8.27 -8.30 -12.19
C ILE A 56 -9.55 -7.45 -12.17
N ASN A 57 -9.42 -6.11 -12.14
CA ASN A 57 -10.52 -5.16 -12.18
C ASN A 57 -11.55 -5.28 -11.02
N GLN A 58 -11.07 -5.63 -9.83
CA GLN A 58 -11.86 -5.82 -8.59
C GLN A 58 -11.60 -4.67 -7.60
N TYR A 59 -12.05 -3.47 -7.92
CA TYR A 59 -11.78 -2.28 -7.09
C TYR A 59 -12.57 -2.28 -5.78
N GLU A 60 -13.74 -2.91 -5.75
CA GLU A 60 -14.58 -3.06 -4.56
C GLU A 60 -13.86 -3.87 -3.48
N SER A 61 -13.10 -4.88 -3.88
CA SER A 61 -12.29 -5.70 -2.97
C SER A 61 -11.16 -4.92 -2.32
N LEU A 62 -10.66 -3.84 -2.95
CA LEU A 62 -9.68 -2.95 -2.33
C LEU A 62 -10.29 -2.27 -1.10
N ALA A 63 -11.54 -1.77 -1.23
CA ALA A 63 -12.24 -1.13 -0.13
C ALA A 63 -12.42 -2.08 1.05
N LEU A 64 -12.69 -3.37 0.80
CA LEU A 64 -12.77 -4.38 1.85
C LEU A 64 -11.45 -4.58 2.60
N ILE A 65 -10.32 -4.70 1.89
CA ILE A 65 -9.00 -4.88 2.52
C ILE A 65 -8.61 -3.65 3.35
N LEU A 66 -8.83 -2.44 2.82
CA LEU A 66 -8.53 -1.20 3.54
C LEU A 66 -9.41 -1.01 4.77
N THR A 67 -10.67 -1.39 4.66
CA THR A 67 -11.61 -1.37 5.79
C THR A 67 -11.18 -2.38 6.84
N ALA A 68 -10.88 -3.62 6.45
CA ALA A 68 -10.42 -4.67 7.37
C ALA A 68 -9.15 -4.26 8.13
N LYS A 69 -8.17 -3.67 7.43
CA LYS A 69 -6.95 -3.14 8.05
C LYS A 69 -7.25 -2.03 9.06
N THR A 70 -8.17 -1.14 8.72
CA THR A 70 -8.56 -0.02 9.58
C THR A 70 -9.31 -0.51 10.81
N ILE A 71 -10.19 -1.50 10.68
CA ILE A 71 -10.89 -2.16 11.79
C ILE A 71 -9.87 -2.84 12.72
N ALA A 72 -8.89 -3.56 12.17
CA ALA A 72 -7.87 -4.26 12.97
C ALA A 72 -7.01 -3.32 13.83
N ARG A 73 -6.94 -2.02 13.50
CA ARG A 73 -6.18 -1.00 14.24
C ARG A 73 -7.08 0.07 14.88
N PHE A 74 -8.39 -0.18 15.01
CA PHE A 74 -9.35 0.83 15.44
C PHE A 74 -9.00 1.47 16.80
N GLU A 75 -8.51 0.68 17.76
CA GLU A 75 -8.08 1.20 19.07
C GLU A 75 -6.86 2.13 18.97
N GLU A 76 -5.86 1.78 18.16
CA GLU A 76 -4.66 2.62 17.93
C GLU A 76 -5.04 3.94 17.24
N LEU A 77 -6.04 3.92 16.35
CA LEU A 77 -6.53 5.10 15.63
C LEU A 77 -7.22 6.13 16.52
N LYS A 78 -7.46 5.85 17.79
CA LYS A 78 -7.91 6.87 18.76
C LYS A 78 -6.81 7.88 19.09
N ASP A 79 -5.53 7.53 18.93
CA ASP A 79 -4.43 8.50 18.99
C ASP A 79 -4.37 9.26 17.66
N ARG A 80 -4.69 10.56 17.71
CA ARG A 80 -4.73 11.43 16.53
C ARG A 80 -3.42 11.42 15.73
N LYS A 81 -2.27 11.42 16.39
CA LYS A 81 -0.97 11.43 15.69
C LYS A 81 -0.75 10.13 14.93
N PHE A 82 -1.11 9.01 15.55
CA PHE A 82 -1.06 7.70 14.92
C PHE A 82 -2.05 7.60 13.76
N ALA A 83 -3.28 8.09 13.94
CA ALA A 83 -4.29 8.09 12.90
C ALA A 83 -3.85 8.86 11.65
N GLU A 84 -3.31 10.08 11.82
CA GLU A 84 -2.80 10.88 10.70
C GLU A 84 -1.64 10.18 9.99
N TYR A 85 -0.69 9.61 10.73
CA TYR A 85 0.43 8.84 10.18
C TYR A 85 -0.04 7.59 9.41
N TYR A 86 -0.97 6.83 10.00
CA TYR A 86 -1.54 5.63 9.41
C TYR A 86 -2.29 5.95 8.11
N LEU A 87 -3.10 7.02 8.11
CA LEU A 87 -3.86 7.46 6.94
C LEU A 87 -2.93 7.91 5.82
N ILE A 88 -1.94 8.76 6.12
CA ILE A 88 -0.96 9.23 5.12
C ILE A 88 -0.20 8.02 4.54
N GLY A 89 0.26 7.09 5.38
CA GLY A 89 1.00 5.91 4.95
C GLY A 89 0.17 4.97 4.07
N THR A 90 -1.05 4.64 4.51
CA THR A 90 -1.94 3.72 3.80
C THR A 90 -2.43 4.32 2.49
N LEU A 91 -2.96 5.55 2.50
CA LEU A 91 -3.49 6.18 1.29
C LEU A 91 -2.40 6.43 0.25
N SER A 92 -1.21 6.88 0.65
CA SER A 92 -0.09 7.06 -0.30
C SER A 92 0.40 5.73 -0.89
N SER A 93 0.46 4.66 -0.08
CA SER A 93 0.84 3.32 -0.51
C SER A 93 -0.14 2.73 -1.53
N VAL A 94 -1.44 2.81 -1.24
CA VAL A 94 -2.51 2.33 -2.11
C VAL A 94 -2.54 3.12 -3.41
N LEU A 95 -2.49 4.46 -3.34
CA LEU A 95 -2.49 5.31 -4.51
C LEU A 95 -1.30 4.97 -5.43
N PHE A 96 -0.10 4.78 -4.87
CA PHE A 96 1.07 4.37 -5.64
C PHE A 96 0.85 3.04 -6.36
N ALA A 97 0.39 2.01 -5.65
CA ALA A 97 0.14 0.69 -6.24
C ALA A 97 -0.99 0.72 -7.29
N MET A 98 -2.04 1.51 -7.07
CA MET A 98 -3.12 1.73 -8.03
C MET A 98 -2.63 2.37 -9.31
N LEU A 99 -1.82 3.44 -9.23
CA LEU A 99 -1.26 4.11 -10.40
C LEU A 99 -0.37 3.17 -11.21
N VAL A 100 0.48 2.38 -10.53
CA VAL A 100 1.30 1.36 -11.20
C VAL A 100 0.43 0.29 -11.86
N GLY A 101 -0.63 -0.18 -11.19
CA GLY A 101 -1.57 -1.16 -11.75
C GLY A 101 -2.29 -0.64 -12.99
N ILE A 102 -2.86 0.56 -12.94
CA ILE A 102 -3.53 1.21 -14.07
C ILE A 102 -2.55 1.39 -15.23
N PHE A 103 -1.33 1.88 -14.95
CA PHE A 103 -0.28 2.01 -15.96
C PHE A 103 0.10 0.66 -16.58
N THR A 104 0.18 -0.39 -15.77
CA THR A 104 0.47 -1.76 -16.24
C THR A 104 -0.62 -2.24 -17.20
N VAL A 105 -1.90 -2.06 -16.84
CA VAL A 105 -3.04 -2.41 -17.71
C VAL A 105 -3.00 -1.62 -19.01
N TRP A 106 -2.74 -0.32 -18.94
CA TRP A 106 -2.63 0.54 -20.12
C TRP A 106 -1.49 0.09 -21.04
N LEU A 107 -0.30 -0.17 -20.49
CA LEU A 107 0.87 -0.61 -21.25
C LEU A 107 0.62 -1.95 -21.95
N LEU A 108 -0.03 -2.90 -21.26
CA LEU A 108 -0.39 -4.20 -21.82
C LEU A 108 -1.45 -4.15 -22.92
N LYS A 109 -2.24 -3.07 -23.01
CA LYS A 109 -3.21 -2.88 -24.10
C LYS A 109 -2.58 -2.32 -25.37
N ILE A 110 -1.47 -1.61 -25.24
CA ILE A 110 -0.76 -0.98 -26.37
C ILE A 110 0.20 -1.96 -27.05
N LEU A 111 0.80 -2.86 -26.27
CA LEU A 111 1.72 -3.89 -26.73
C LEU A 111 0.98 -5.15 -27.19
#